data_AF-A0A375JCU0-F1
#
_entry.id   AF-A0A375JCU0-F1
#
_cell.length_a   1.000
_cell.length_b   1.000
_cell.length_c   1.000
_cell.angle_alpha   90.00
_cell.angle_beta   90.00
_cell.angle_gamma   90.00
#
_symmetry.space_group_name_H-M   'P 1'
#
loop_
_entity.id
_entity.type
_entity.pdbx_description
1 polymer ?
#
loop_
_entity_poly.entity_id
_entity_poly.type
_entity_poly.pdbx_seq_one_letter_code
_entity_poly.pdbx_strand_id
1 'polypeptide(L)'
;MNAPINLSAKTIKVAILAMGGEGGGVLADWIVDLGEHNGYIAQTTSVPGVAQRTGATIYYVELFPREIAERAGRMPVLALMPTPGDVDVVLASELMEAGRAVQRGLVTPDRTTLLSSTHRVYSIAEKAAMGDGRVDSNELIAHANKAAKRFIRFDMAQAAEANGSVISAVLFGALAGTGVLPFSRAQFEATIERGGVGVKPSLRAFGAAFATAEAGGAPAPSEPSAPAELNPQDNKVAQVLQRVRDEQPAEIQHVVVEGVRRMIDYQDVGYAGLYLNRLQLVRQAVGVNSIPLLRETARHLALWMTYEDTIRVADLKTRGTRFERVRGEVRASDKQLLAINEFMHPRVEEICETLPAGLGRWLMKPHFVHRLVRRFTTAGRVVTTSSLRGYLMLWTVARLRAVRRCTLRYALETERIENWLAQVLAAARLNPALALEVVQCQRLVKGYSDTHVRGLTNYQTLMSAVVRAGARLAPATLRELREAALADEHGKKLKEALVRHALA
;
A
#
# COMPACT_ATOMS: atom_id res chain seq x y z
N MET A 1 22.70 -10.84 -61.05
CA MET A 1 23.11 -10.49 -59.67
C MET A 1 21.93 -9.80 -59.02
N ASN A 2 21.21 -10.50 -58.14
CA ASN A 2 20.06 -9.92 -57.44
C ASN A 2 20.58 -8.95 -56.38
N ALA A 3 20.11 -7.70 -56.40
CA ALA A 3 20.40 -6.72 -55.36
C ALA A 3 19.97 -7.29 -53.98
N PRO A 4 20.73 -7.05 -52.90
CA PRO A 4 20.33 -7.46 -51.57
C PRO A 4 18.98 -6.83 -51.24
N ILE A 5 17.97 -7.67 -51.01
CA ILE A 5 16.66 -7.24 -50.54
C ILE A 5 16.89 -6.57 -49.19
N ASN A 6 16.69 -5.25 -49.14
CA ASN A 6 16.70 -4.50 -47.89
C ASN A 6 15.47 -4.91 -47.08
N LEU A 7 15.65 -5.81 -46.11
CA LEU A 7 14.64 -6.37 -45.20
C LEU A 7 14.09 -5.33 -44.20
N SER A 8 14.02 -4.04 -44.56
CA SER A 8 13.72 -2.92 -43.65
C SER A 8 12.27 -2.85 -43.16
N ALA A 9 11.50 -3.95 -43.21
CA ALA A 9 10.30 -4.07 -42.41
C ALA A 9 10.69 -4.57 -41.02
N LYS A 10 10.62 -3.64 -40.08
CA LYS A 10 11.05 -3.83 -38.71
C LYS A 10 10.12 -4.83 -38.02
N THR A 11 10.65 -5.94 -37.55
CA THR A 11 9.97 -6.83 -36.61
C THR A 11 9.40 -5.99 -35.47
N ILE A 12 8.12 -6.15 -35.17
CA ILE A 12 7.48 -5.46 -34.05
C ILE A 12 7.77 -6.27 -32.78
N LYS A 13 8.37 -5.61 -31.78
CA LYS A 13 8.80 -6.25 -30.54
C LYS A 13 7.98 -5.74 -29.37
N VAL A 14 7.21 -6.64 -28.75
CA VAL A 14 6.29 -6.32 -27.65
C VAL A 14 6.73 -7.07 -26.39
N ALA A 15 6.94 -6.34 -25.29
CA ALA A 15 7.17 -6.92 -23.97
C ALA A 15 5.98 -6.65 -23.06
N ILE A 16 5.48 -7.69 -22.38
CA ILE A 16 4.35 -7.63 -21.47
C ILE A 16 4.86 -8.01 -20.08
N LEU A 17 4.79 -7.07 -19.14
CA LEU A 17 5.15 -7.31 -17.75
C LEU A 17 3.86 -7.37 -16.94
N ALA A 18 3.54 -8.58 -16.48
CA ALA A 18 2.31 -8.83 -15.74
C ALA A 18 2.58 -9.53 -14.42
N MET A 19 1.85 -9.15 -13.36
CA MET A 19 1.85 -9.94 -12.14
C MET A 19 1.13 -11.27 -12.41
N GLY A 20 1.58 -12.33 -11.73
CA GLY A 20 0.95 -13.65 -11.83
C GLY A 20 -0.54 -13.58 -11.49
N GLY A 21 -1.38 -14.07 -12.41
CA GLY A 21 -2.84 -14.04 -12.28
C GLY A 21 -3.56 -12.87 -12.96
N GLU A 22 -2.85 -11.92 -13.56
CA GLU A 22 -3.45 -10.74 -14.23
C GLU A 22 -3.71 -10.94 -15.73
N GLY A 23 -3.53 -12.15 -16.24
CA GLY A 23 -3.82 -12.47 -17.64
C GLY A 23 -2.75 -12.02 -18.64
N GLY A 24 -1.49 -11.87 -18.21
CA GLY A 24 -0.39 -11.54 -19.13
C GLY A 24 -0.21 -12.57 -20.26
N GLY A 25 -0.39 -13.86 -19.95
CA GLY A 25 -0.39 -14.92 -20.97
C GLY A 25 -1.55 -14.79 -21.97
N VAL A 26 -2.76 -14.54 -21.47
CA VAL A 26 -3.95 -14.30 -22.32
C VAL A 26 -3.70 -13.11 -23.26
N LEU A 27 -3.09 -12.04 -22.76
CA LEU A 27 -2.74 -10.87 -23.58
C LEU A 27 -1.68 -11.20 -24.64
N ALA A 28 -0.67 -12.00 -24.29
CA ALA A 28 0.33 -12.46 -25.25
C ALA A 28 -0.31 -13.31 -26.35
N ASP A 29 -1.17 -14.25 -25.98
CA ASP A 29 -1.89 -15.13 -26.89
C ASP A 29 -2.80 -14.34 -27.84
N TRP A 30 -3.49 -13.30 -27.34
CA TRP A 30 -4.27 -12.40 -28.18
C TRP A 30 -3.42 -11.61 -29.17
N ILE A 31 -2.21 -11.16 -28.79
CA ILE A 31 -1.33 -10.43 -29.74
C ILE A 31 -0.78 -11.39 -30.81
N VAL A 32 -0.46 -12.64 -30.44
CA VAL A 32 -0.07 -13.69 -31.40
C VAL A 32 -1.22 -13.98 -32.36
N ASP A 33 -2.41 -14.28 -31.84
CA ASP A 33 -3.60 -14.59 -32.62
C ASP A 33 -3.98 -13.43 -33.57
N LEU A 34 -3.88 -12.19 -33.08
CA LEU A 34 -4.06 -10.98 -33.89
C LEU A 34 -3.05 -10.93 -35.05
N GLY A 35 -1.76 -11.19 -34.78
CA GLY A 35 -0.75 -11.18 -35.83
C GLY A 35 -0.97 -12.27 -36.88
N GLU A 36 -1.16 -13.51 -36.45
CA GLU A 36 -1.26 -14.67 -37.35
C GLU A 36 -2.47 -14.59 -38.27
N HIS A 37 -3.62 -14.13 -37.77
CA HIS A 37 -4.83 -13.95 -38.58
C HIS A 37 -4.74 -12.76 -39.54
N ASN A 38 -3.77 -11.87 -39.37
CA ASN A 38 -3.63 -10.66 -40.17
C ASN A 38 -2.30 -10.60 -40.93
N GLY A 39 -1.78 -11.77 -41.32
CA GLY A 39 -0.65 -11.86 -42.25
C GLY A 39 0.73 -11.67 -41.61
N TYR A 40 0.86 -11.90 -40.31
CA TYR A 40 2.15 -11.89 -39.61
C TYR A 40 2.56 -13.32 -39.22
N ILE A 41 3.87 -13.50 -39.08
CA ILE A 41 4.50 -14.61 -38.38
C ILE A 41 4.76 -14.12 -36.96
N ALA A 42 4.26 -14.86 -35.97
CA ALA A 42 4.39 -14.49 -34.57
C ALA A 42 5.26 -15.50 -33.81
N GLN A 43 6.01 -15.02 -32.82
CA GLN A 43 6.66 -15.87 -31.83
C GLN A 43 6.42 -15.28 -30.44
N THR A 44 6.09 -16.13 -29.48
CA THR A 44 5.92 -15.75 -28.08
C THR A 44 6.84 -16.56 -27.17
N THR A 45 7.37 -15.93 -26.14
CA THR A 45 8.16 -16.55 -25.08
C THR A 45 7.76 -15.97 -23.73
N SER A 46 7.99 -16.70 -22.65
CA SER A 46 7.70 -16.21 -21.30
C SER A 46 8.80 -16.57 -20.32
N VAL A 47 9.20 -15.61 -19.49
CA VAL A 47 10.08 -15.81 -18.35
C VAL A 47 9.24 -15.66 -17.08
N PRO A 48 8.92 -16.75 -16.37
CA PRO A 48 8.10 -16.68 -15.16
C PRO A 48 8.83 -15.98 -14.02
N GLY A 49 8.10 -15.19 -13.24
CA GLY A 49 8.61 -14.65 -11.99
C GLY A 49 8.81 -15.74 -10.93
N VAL A 50 9.75 -15.53 -10.00
CA VAL A 50 10.14 -16.50 -8.96
C VAL A 50 9.01 -16.86 -7.96
N ALA A 51 7.99 -16.01 -7.78
CA ALA A 51 6.75 -16.32 -7.05
C ALA A 51 5.64 -15.28 -7.32
N GLN A 52 4.37 -15.63 -7.03
CA GLN A 52 3.25 -14.68 -7.06
C GLN A 52 3.55 -13.46 -6.18
N ARG A 53 3.40 -12.26 -6.74
CA ARG A 53 3.64 -10.95 -6.08
C ARG A 53 5.09 -10.66 -5.66
N THR A 54 6.06 -11.45 -6.13
CA THR A 54 7.50 -11.17 -5.90
C THR A 54 8.23 -10.68 -7.16
N GLY A 55 7.70 -10.96 -8.36
CA GLY A 55 8.19 -10.43 -9.62
C GLY A 55 7.18 -10.60 -10.75
N ALA A 56 7.21 -9.74 -11.78
CA ALA A 56 6.43 -9.94 -13.00
C ALA A 56 6.91 -11.16 -13.78
N THR A 57 5.95 -11.85 -14.37
CA THR A 57 6.21 -12.67 -15.55
C THR A 57 6.35 -11.74 -16.75
N ILE A 58 7.43 -11.94 -17.51
CA ILE A 58 7.65 -11.21 -18.75
C ILE A 58 7.23 -12.11 -19.90
N TYR A 59 6.26 -11.68 -20.69
CA TYR A 59 5.94 -12.29 -21.98
C TYR A 59 6.54 -11.43 -23.09
N TYR A 60 7.13 -12.06 -24.09
CA TYR A 60 7.78 -11.36 -25.19
C TYR A 60 7.25 -11.90 -26.51
N VAL A 61 6.71 -10.99 -27.33
CA VAL A 61 6.09 -11.29 -28.61
C VAL A 61 6.83 -10.54 -29.72
N GLU A 62 7.21 -11.27 -30.77
CA GLU A 62 7.69 -10.68 -32.02
C GLU A 62 6.70 -10.94 -33.15
N LEU A 63 6.37 -9.90 -33.92
CA LEU A 63 5.51 -9.99 -35.11
C LEU A 63 6.32 -9.57 -36.35
N PHE A 64 6.38 -10.44 -37.35
CA PHE A 64 7.07 -10.19 -38.61
C PHE A 64 6.10 -10.35 -39.80
N PRO A 65 6.05 -9.41 -40.77
CA PRO A 65 5.14 -9.52 -41.91
C PRO A 65 5.44 -10.76 -42.76
N ARG A 66 4.44 -11.65 -42.92
CA ARG A 66 4.58 -12.92 -43.65
C ARG A 66 4.94 -12.71 -45.12
N GLU A 67 4.30 -11.74 -45.76
CA GLU A 67 4.52 -11.39 -47.16
C GLU A 67 6.00 -11.08 -47.47
N ILE A 68 6.73 -10.54 -46.48
CA ILE A 68 8.14 -10.19 -46.63
C ILE A 68 9.03 -11.42 -46.51
N ALA A 69 8.70 -12.33 -45.59
CA ALA A 69 9.39 -13.62 -45.46
C ALA A 69 9.21 -14.45 -46.73
N GLU A 70 8.00 -14.46 -47.28
CA GLU A 70 7.65 -15.16 -48.53
C GLU A 70 8.40 -14.56 -49.73
N ARG A 71 8.39 -13.23 -49.90
CA ARG A 71 9.16 -12.55 -50.97
C ARG A 71 10.66 -12.79 -50.87
N ALA A 72 11.20 -12.90 -49.65
CA ALA A 72 12.61 -13.19 -49.42
C ALA A 72 12.95 -14.69 -49.53
N GLY A 73 11.95 -15.58 -49.60
CA GLY A 73 12.14 -17.03 -49.59
C GLY A 73 12.79 -17.56 -48.31
N ARG A 74 12.71 -16.82 -47.19
CA ARG A 74 13.41 -17.14 -45.95
C ARG A 74 12.57 -16.73 -44.73
N MET A 75 12.41 -17.66 -43.78
CA MET A 75 11.75 -17.39 -42.50
C MET A 75 12.62 -16.49 -41.60
N PRO A 76 12.02 -15.56 -40.84
CA PRO A 76 12.75 -14.72 -39.89
C PRO A 76 13.24 -15.56 -38.71
N VAL A 77 14.38 -15.16 -38.14
CA VAL A 77 14.83 -15.65 -36.83
C VAL A 77 14.37 -14.65 -35.79
N LEU A 78 13.42 -15.06 -34.95
CA LEU A 78 12.81 -14.20 -33.93
C LEU A 78 13.48 -14.43 -32.57
N ALA A 79 13.65 -13.36 -31.80
CA ALA A 79 14.33 -13.44 -30.51
C ALA A 79 13.46 -14.12 -29.44
N LEU A 80 14.10 -14.76 -28.47
CA LEU A 80 13.45 -15.47 -27.36
C LEU A 80 13.33 -14.64 -26.08
N MET A 81 13.83 -13.40 -26.10
CA MET A 81 13.81 -12.50 -24.95
C MET A 81 13.87 -11.04 -25.40
N PRO A 82 13.25 -10.11 -24.64
CA PRO A 82 13.34 -8.70 -24.94
C PRO A 82 14.77 -8.20 -24.68
N THR A 83 15.32 -7.47 -25.64
CA THR A 83 16.67 -6.88 -25.52
C THR A 83 16.55 -5.41 -25.11
N PRO A 84 17.31 -4.93 -24.10
CA PRO A 84 17.33 -3.52 -23.73
C PRO A 84 17.63 -2.61 -24.94
N GLY A 85 16.87 -1.53 -25.09
CA GLY A 85 16.94 -0.63 -26.25
C GLY A 85 16.27 -1.11 -27.53
N ASP A 86 15.75 -2.34 -27.55
CA ASP A 86 15.22 -2.97 -28.77
C ASP A 86 13.78 -3.47 -28.60
N VAL A 87 12.95 -2.71 -27.85
CA VAL A 87 11.52 -3.01 -27.67
C VAL A 87 10.67 -1.84 -28.15
N ASP A 88 9.71 -2.13 -29.05
CA ASP A 88 8.83 -1.12 -29.65
C ASP A 88 7.63 -0.81 -28.75
N VAL A 89 7.09 -1.82 -28.06
CA VAL A 89 5.94 -1.67 -27.16
C VAL A 89 6.19 -2.37 -25.84
N VAL A 90 5.92 -1.68 -24.73
CA VAL A 90 5.91 -2.27 -23.39
C VAL A 90 4.52 -2.12 -22.78
N LEU A 91 3.93 -3.25 -22.36
CA LEU A 91 2.65 -3.32 -21.66
C LEU A 91 2.91 -3.72 -20.20
N ALA A 92 2.56 -2.86 -19.25
CA ALA A 92 2.72 -3.13 -17.83
C ALA A 92 1.36 -3.17 -17.14
N SER A 93 1.03 -4.31 -16.53
CA SER A 93 -0.26 -4.46 -15.84
C SER A 93 -0.37 -3.60 -14.59
N GLU A 94 0.73 -3.22 -13.97
CA GLU A 94 0.80 -2.42 -12.74
C GLU A 94 2.00 -1.44 -12.80
N LEU A 95 1.95 -0.36 -12.03
CA LEU A 95 2.92 0.76 -12.14
C LEU A 95 4.36 0.38 -11.71
N MET A 96 4.55 -0.50 -10.74
CA MET A 96 5.86 -1.06 -10.38
C MET A 96 6.46 -1.84 -11.54
N GLU A 97 5.64 -2.55 -12.31
CA GLU A 97 6.14 -3.29 -13.48
C GLU A 97 6.60 -2.35 -14.60
N ALA A 98 5.96 -1.19 -14.76
CA ALA A 98 6.49 -0.14 -15.63
C ALA A 98 7.84 0.39 -15.12
N GLY A 99 7.96 0.63 -13.81
CA GLY A 99 9.22 1.03 -13.18
C GLY A 99 10.36 0.02 -13.43
N ARG A 100 10.07 -1.27 -13.30
CA ARG A 100 11.03 -2.35 -13.59
C ARG A 100 11.36 -2.46 -15.08
N ALA A 101 10.42 -2.22 -15.98
CA ALA A 101 10.68 -2.18 -17.42
C ALA A 101 11.66 -1.06 -17.78
N VAL A 102 11.48 0.13 -17.18
CA VAL A 102 12.40 1.26 -17.31
C VAL A 102 13.77 0.91 -16.75
N GLN A 103 13.83 0.35 -15.53
CA GLN A 103 15.09 -0.06 -14.89
C GLN A 103 15.86 -1.10 -15.71
N ARG A 104 15.16 -2.01 -16.39
CA ARG A 104 15.75 -3.03 -17.27
C ARG A 104 16.18 -2.50 -18.64
N GLY A 105 15.95 -1.22 -18.93
CA GLY A 105 16.27 -0.62 -20.23
C GLY A 105 15.36 -1.08 -21.37
N LEU A 106 14.20 -1.68 -21.06
CA LEU A 106 13.22 -2.09 -22.09
C LEU A 106 12.43 -0.89 -22.63
N VAL A 107 12.41 0.21 -21.89
CA VAL A 107 11.71 1.45 -22.27
C VAL A 107 12.76 2.49 -22.63
N THR A 108 12.68 3.01 -23.86
CA THR A 108 13.63 3.99 -24.40
C THR A 108 12.92 5.19 -25.07
N PRO A 109 13.53 6.39 -24.99
CA PRO A 109 12.88 7.63 -25.40
C PRO A 109 12.76 7.78 -26.92
N ASP A 110 13.57 7.09 -27.70
CA ASP A 110 13.59 7.14 -29.17
C ASP A 110 12.63 6.13 -29.83
N ARG A 111 12.25 5.07 -29.11
CA ARG A 111 11.57 3.92 -29.68
C ARG A 111 10.27 3.52 -28.99
N THR A 112 10.25 3.42 -27.67
CA THR A 112 9.25 2.60 -26.97
C THR A 112 7.95 3.34 -26.69
N THR A 113 6.82 2.75 -27.10
CA THR A 113 5.50 3.11 -26.57
C THR A 113 5.23 2.29 -25.31
N LEU A 114 5.15 2.97 -24.16
CA LEU A 114 4.84 2.37 -22.87
C LEU A 114 3.35 2.54 -22.56
N LEU A 115 2.68 1.44 -22.22
CA LEU A 115 1.32 1.43 -21.67
C LEU A 115 1.37 0.85 -20.26
N SER A 116 0.83 1.56 -19.27
CA SER A 116 0.80 1.06 -17.90
C SER A 116 -0.45 1.47 -17.13
N SER A 117 -0.93 0.54 -16.30
CA SER A 117 -1.90 0.88 -15.27
C SER A 117 -1.25 1.71 -14.16
N THR A 118 -1.93 2.77 -13.69
CA THR A 118 -1.43 3.60 -12.57
C THR A 118 -1.70 3.02 -11.18
N HIS A 119 -2.51 1.95 -11.11
CA HIS A 119 -2.81 1.31 -9.82
C HIS A 119 -1.56 0.70 -9.19
N ARG A 120 -1.60 0.49 -7.87
CA ARG A 120 -0.51 -0.11 -7.10
C ARG A 120 -0.97 -1.33 -6.32
N VAL A 121 -0.20 -2.41 -6.44
CA VAL A 121 -0.31 -3.57 -5.54
C VAL A 121 0.99 -3.70 -4.77
N TYR A 122 1.00 -3.19 -3.53
CA TYR A 122 2.22 -3.15 -2.73
C TYR A 122 2.74 -4.56 -2.41
N SER A 123 4.04 -4.74 -2.65
CA SER A 123 4.75 -5.98 -2.37
C SER A 123 4.82 -6.27 -0.85
N ILE A 124 5.15 -7.52 -0.50
CA ILE A 124 5.37 -7.88 0.91
C ILE A 124 6.52 -7.06 1.50
N ALA A 125 7.58 -6.78 0.73
CA ALA A 125 8.69 -5.96 1.18
C ALA A 125 8.25 -4.53 1.53
N GLU A 126 7.43 -3.89 0.68
CA GLU A 126 6.90 -2.54 0.95
C GLU A 126 6.00 -2.51 2.19
N LYS A 127 5.23 -3.60 2.43
CA LYS A 127 4.34 -3.73 3.58
C LYS A 127 5.07 -4.09 4.89
N ALA A 128 6.17 -4.82 4.80
CA ALA A 128 6.92 -5.32 5.95
C ALA A 128 7.93 -4.30 6.51
N ALA A 129 8.28 -3.26 5.74
CA ALA A 129 9.19 -2.23 6.22
C ALA A 129 8.66 -1.52 7.48
N MET A 130 9.54 -1.27 8.45
CA MET A 130 9.22 -0.51 9.67
C MET A 130 8.85 0.96 9.37
N GLY A 131 9.50 1.53 8.34
CA GLY A 131 9.29 2.89 7.83
C GLY A 131 8.08 3.02 6.88
N ASP A 132 8.12 3.99 5.98
CA ASP A 132 7.28 3.95 4.78
C ASP A 132 8.06 3.17 3.73
N GLY A 133 7.69 1.90 3.51
CA GLY A 133 8.36 1.04 2.55
C GLY A 133 7.86 1.22 1.12
N ARG A 134 6.82 2.05 0.90
CA ARG A 134 6.22 2.23 -0.41
C ARG A 134 7.17 2.99 -1.33
N VAL A 135 7.28 2.53 -2.57
CA VAL A 135 7.91 3.32 -3.62
C VAL A 135 6.95 4.44 -4.05
N ASP A 136 7.48 5.65 -4.24
CA ASP A 136 6.68 6.81 -4.65
C ASP A 136 6.15 6.64 -6.08
N SER A 137 4.82 6.57 -6.21
CA SER A 137 4.15 6.43 -7.51
C SER A 137 4.38 7.63 -8.43
N ASN A 138 4.49 8.84 -7.90
CA ASN A 138 4.72 10.05 -8.69
C ASN A 138 6.15 10.05 -9.27
N GLU A 139 7.13 9.59 -8.50
CA GLU A 139 8.50 9.41 -9.01
C GLU A 139 8.53 8.36 -10.12
N LEU A 140 7.89 7.19 -9.92
CA LEU A 140 7.79 6.15 -10.96
C LEU A 140 7.17 6.68 -12.25
N ILE A 141 6.07 7.41 -12.13
CA ILE A 141 5.39 8.10 -13.23
C ILE A 141 6.34 9.09 -13.93
N ALA A 142 7.07 9.91 -13.18
CA ALA A 142 7.97 10.92 -13.72
C ALA A 142 9.14 10.27 -14.47
N HIS A 143 9.70 9.19 -13.92
CA HIS A 143 10.74 8.40 -14.57
C HIS A 143 10.23 7.71 -15.83
N ALA A 144 9.04 7.10 -15.80
CA ALA A 144 8.43 6.47 -16.97
C ALA A 144 8.12 7.48 -18.09
N ASN A 145 7.61 8.67 -17.75
CA ASN A 145 7.40 9.76 -18.72
C ASN A 145 8.71 10.19 -19.41
N LYS A 146 9.82 10.26 -18.66
CA LYS A 146 11.13 10.64 -19.22
C LYS A 146 11.76 9.52 -20.06
N ALA A 147 11.50 8.27 -19.70
CA ALA A 147 12.13 7.11 -20.33
C ALA A 147 11.43 6.63 -21.60
N ALA A 148 10.12 6.85 -21.76
CA ALA A 148 9.35 6.37 -22.90
C ALA A 148 9.25 7.42 -24.02
N LYS A 149 9.23 6.97 -25.28
CA LYS A 149 8.88 7.82 -26.43
C LYS A 149 7.44 8.35 -26.33
N ARG A 150 6.53 7.46 -25.92
CA ARG A 150 5.11 7.76 -25.66
C ARG A 150 4.69 6.96 -24.44
N PHE A 151 4.07 7.61 -23.46
CA PHE A 151 3.57 6.95 -22.27
C PHE A 151 2.06 7.15 -22.13
N ILE A 152 1.29 6.07 -22.28
CA ILE A 152 -0.14 6.03 -22.02
C ILE A 152 -0.39 5.40 -20.66
N ARG A 153 -1.14 6.10 -19.81
CA ARG A 153 -1.42 5.66 -18.43
C ARG A 153 -2.78 6.11 -17.95
N PHE A 154 -3.42 5.23 -17.17
CA PHE A 154 -4.65 5.47 -16.42
C PHE A 154 -4.87 4.28 -15.48
N ASP A 155 -5.88 4.31 -14.61
CA ASP A 155 -6.19 3.17 -13.75
C ASP A 155 -6.89 2.07 -14.57
N MET A 156 -6.09 1.18 -15.18
CA MET A 156 -6.59 0.09 -16.00
C MET A 156 -7.27 -1.02 -15.17
N ALA A 157 -6.93 -1.12 -13.87
CA ALA A 157 -7.57 -2.07 -12.97
C ALA A 157 -9.00 -1.60 -12.65
N GLN A 158 -9.18 -0.32 -12.33
CA GLN A 158 -10.48 0.29 -12.15
C GLN A 158 -11.31 0.26 -13.44
N ALA A 159 -10.71 0.53 -14.59
CA ALA A 159 -11.40 0.44 -15.88
C ALA A 159 -11.89 -0.99 -16.18
N ALA A 160 -11.11 -2.01 -15.82
CA ALA A 160 -11.51 -3.41 -15.97
C ALA A 160 -12.69 -3.74 -15.03
N GLU A 161 -12.61 -3.35 -13.76
CA GLU A 161 -13.66 -3.57 -12.77
C GLU A 161 -14.98 -2.89 -13.16
N ALA A 162 -14.93 -1.62 -13.57
CA ALA A 162 -16.10 -0.84 -14.00
C ALA A 162 -16.83 -1.48 -15.19
N ASN A 163 -16.12 -2.25 -16.02
CA ASN A 163 -16.68 -2.96 -17.18
C ASN A 163 -16.96 -4.45 -16.92
N GLY A 164 -16.70 -4.94 -15.70
CA GLY A 164 -16.85 -6.34 -15.32
C GLY A 164 -15.89 -7.27 -16.07
N SER A 165 -14.69 -6.80 -16.40
CA SER A 165 -13.70 -7.52 -17.21
C SER A 165 -12.34 -7.64 -16.49
N VAL A 166 -11.33 -8.08 -17.23
CA VAL A 166 -9.95 -8.27 -16.78
C VAL A 166 -9.01 -7.21 -17.36
N ILE A 167 -7.90 -6.96 -16.67
CA ILE A 167 -6.94 -5.92 -17.07
C ILE A 167 -6.29 -6.20 -18.43
N SER A 168 -6.17 -7.47 -18.85
CA SER A 168 -5.69 -7.83 -20.18
C SER A 168 -6.56 -7.26 -21.30
N ALA A 169 -7.89 -7.21 -21.15
CA ALA A 169 -8.80 -6.60 -22.12
C ALA A 169 -8.61 -5.08 -22.22
N VAL A 170 -8.38 -4.42 -21.09
CA VAL A 170 -8.08 -2.98 -21.04
C VAL A 170 -6.73 -2.68 -21.67
N LEU A 171 -5.68 -3.46 -21.37
CA LEU A 171 -4.37 -3.32 -22.00
C LEU A 171 -4.43 -3.54 -23.51
N PHE A 172 -5.19 -4.53 -23.98
CA PHE A 172 -5.38 -4.81 -25.40
C PHE A 172 -6.12 -3.68 -26.12
N GLY A 173 -7.16 -3.13 -25.48
CA GLY A 173 -7.87 -1.94 -25.98
C GLY A 173 -7.01 -0.69 -26.01
N ALA A 174 -6.24 -0.44 -24.96
CA ALA A 174 -5.32 0.68 -24.91
C ALA A 174 -4.22 0.54 -25.98
N LEU A 175 -3.69 -0.67 -26.21
CA LEU A 175 -2.74 -0.96 -27.27
C LEU A 175 -3.32 -0.61 -28.65
N ALA A 176 -4.54 -1.07 -28.94
CA ALA A 176 -5.25 -0.73 -30.17
C ALA A 176 -5.44 0.79 -30.33
N GLY A 177 -5.84 1.49 -29.27
CA GLY A 177 -6.03 2.94 -29.27
C GLY A 177 -4.74 3.75 -29.45
N THR A 178 -3.55 3.16 -29.28
CA THR A 178 -2.30 3.86 -29.59
C THR A 178 -2.04 3.97 -31.09
N GLY A 179 -2.59 3.07 -31.90
CA GLY A 179 -2.28 2.95 -33.33
C GLY A 179 -0.85 2.48 -33.64
N VAL A 180 -0.09 1.97 -32.64
CA VAL A 180 1.31 1.54 -32.84
C VAL A 180 1.42 0.23 -33.62
N LEU A 181 0.40 -0.63 -33.56
CA LEU A 181 0.33 -1.85 -34.33
C LEU A 181 -0.42 -1.64 -35.65
N PRO A 182 -0.02 -2.28 -36.75
CA PRO A 182 -0.60 -2.10 -38.09
C PRO A 182 -1.89 -2.91 -38.28
N PHE A 183 -2.78 -2.88 -37.28
CA PHE A 183 -4.06 -3.58 -37.28
C PHE A 183 -5.20 -2.61 -36.97
N SER A 184 -6.31 -2.77 -37.65
CA SER A 184 -7.54 -2.01 -37.42
C SER A 184 -8.22 -2.43 -36.13
N ARG A 185 -9.03 -1.52 -35.56
CA ARG A 185 -9.86 -1.81 -34.38
C ARG A 185 -10.73 -3.07 -34.55
N ALA A 186 -11.33 -3.27 -35.73
CA ALA A 186 -12.16 -4.43 -36.02
C ALA A 186 -11.37 -5.76 -35.95
N GLN A 187 -10.09 -5.75 -36.34
CA GLN A 187 -9.22 -6.93 -36.23
C GLN A 187 -8.91 -7.27 -34.77
N PHE A 188 -8.70 -6.27 -33.91
CA PHE A 188 -8.58 -6.47 -32.46
C PHE A 188 -9.87 -7.01 -31.84
N GLU A 189 -11.03 -6.44 -32.18
CA GLU A 189 -12.33 -6.91 -31.67
C GLU A 189 -12.59 -8.37 -32.07
N ALA A 190 -12.27 -8.73 -33.33
CA ALA A 190 -12.38 -10.11 -33.82
C ALA A 190 -11.47 -11.10 -33.06
N THR A 191 -10.28 -10.68 -32.62
CA THR A 191 -9.40 -11.50 -31.75
C THR A 191 -10.07 -11.80 -30.40
N ILE A 192 -10.72 -10.82 -29.78
CA ILE A 192 -11.46 -11.04 -28.51
C ILE A 192 -12.61 -12.02 -28.72
N GLU A 193 -13.33 -11.89 -29.83
CA GLU A 193 -14.44 -12.78 -30.18
C GLU A 193 -13.97 -14.23 -30.39
N ARG A 194 -12.85 -14.44 -31.09
CA ARG A 194 -12.24 -15.78 -31.26
C ARG A 194 -11.82 -16.41 -29.93
N GLY A 195 -11.38 -15.60 -28.97
CA GLY A 195 -11.01 -16.07 -27.63
C GLY A 195 -12.16 -16.74 -26.85
N GLY A 196 -13.42 -16.45 -27.19
CA GLY A 196 -14.62 -17.16 -26.70
C GLY A 196 -14.97 -16.98 -25.21
N VAL A 197 -14.03 -16.53 -24.36
CA VAL A 197 -14.23 -16.38 -22.92
C VAL A 197 -14.51 -14.93 -22.55
N GLY A 198 -15.67 -14.69 -21.93
CA GLY A 198 -16.00 -13.35 -21.42
C GLY A 198 -16.07 -12.26 -22.50
N VAL A 199 -16.38 -12.63 -23.75
CA VAL A 199 -16.31 -11.75 -24.94
C VAL A 199 -17.01 -10.42 -24.72
N LYS A 200 -18.27 -10.42 -24.27
CA LYS A 200 -19.04 -9.18 -24.07
C LYS A 200 -18.39 -8.22 -23.06
N PRO A 201 -18.06 -8.64 -21.81
CA PRO A 201 -17.28 -7.80 -20.89
C PRO A 201 -15.93 -7.34 -21.45
N SER A 202 -15.19 -8.22 -22.12
CA SER A 202 -13.90 -7.90 -22.74
C SER A 202 -14.00 -6.82 -23.82
N LEU A 203 -15.00 -6.90 -24.71
CA LEU A 203 -15.25 -5.88 -25.74
C LEU A 203 -15.62 -4.52 -25.14
N ARG A 204 -16.42 -4.49 -24.06
CA ARG A 204 -16.73 -3.22 -23.36
C ARG A 204 -15.48 -2.59 -22.75
N ALA A 205 -14.69 -3.39 -22.02
CA ALA A 205 -13.44 -2.92 -21.41
C ALA A 205 -12.42 -2.48 -22.47
N PHE A 206 -12.30 -3.24 -23.57
CA PHE A 206 -11.49 -2.89 -24.73
C PHE A 206 -11.91 -1.54 -25.32
N GLY A 207 -13.20 -1.34 -25.58
CA GLY A 207 -13.71 -0.10 -26.17
C GLY A 207 -13.48 1.13 -25.30
N ALA A 208 -13.70 1.02 -23.98
CA ALA A 208 -13.43 2.10 -23.03
C ALA A 208 -11.93 2.45 -22.98
N ALA A 209 -11.07 1.45 -22.99
CA ALA A 209 -9.62 1.62 -22.98
C ALA A 209 -9.08 2.19 -24.30
N PHE A 210 -9.65 1.77 -25.44
CA PHE A 210 -9.33 2.29 -26.76
C PHE A 210 -9.54 3.80 -26.82
N ALA A 211 -10.74 4.27 -26.45
CA ALA A 211 -11.07 5.69 -26.46
C ALA A 211 -10.16 6.51 -25.52
N THR A 212 -9.84 5.95 -24.34
CA THR A 212 -8.95 6.59 -23.37
C THR A 212 -7.52 6.72 -23.92
N ALA A 213 -7.00 5.67 -24.58
CA ALA A 213 -5.66 5.69 -25.15
C ALA A 213 -5.56 6.56 -26.42
N GLU A 214 -6.61 6.59 -27.24
CA GLU A 214 -6.74 7.47 -28.41
C GLU A 214 -6.69 8.95 -28.00
N ALA A 215 -7.36 9.30 -26.90
CA ALA A 215 -7.30 10.63 -26.30
C ALA A 215 -5.95 10.98 -25.62
N GLY A 216 -4.97 10.07 -25.63
CA GLY A 216 -3.65 10.30 -25.03
C GLY A 216 -3.51 9.88 -23.57
N GLY A 217 -4.49 9.17 -23.00
CA GLY A 217 -4.54 8.75 -21.59
C GLY A 217 -5.62 9.50 -20.79
N ALA A 218 -5.73 9.17 -19.51
CA ALA A 218 -6.65 9.90 -18.63
C ALA A 218 -6.03 11.26 -18.22
N PRO A 219 -6.85 12.31 -18.05
CA PRO A 219 -6.40 13.56 -17.42
C PRO A 219 -5.72 13.25 -16.07
N ALA A 220 -4.73 14.07 -15.68
CA ALA A 220 -4.17 13.98 -14.34
C ALA A 220 -5.31 14.03 -13.32
N PRO A 221 -5.31 13.15 -12.30
CA PRO A 221 -6.38 13.18 -11.29
C PRO A 221 -6.48 14.60 -10.75
N SER A 222 -7.67 15.19 -10.86
CA SER A 222 -7.98 16.49 -10.27
C SER A 222 -7.63 16.44 -8.77
N GLU A 223 -7.06 17.52 -8.26
CA GLU A 223 -6.76 17.65 -6.82
C GLU A 223 -7.95 17.14 -6.01
N PRO A 224 -7.71 16.37 -4.93
CA PRO A 224 -8.79 15.83 -4.13
C PRO A 224 -9.72 16.96 -3.75
N SER A 225 -10.98 16.84 -4.16
CA SER A 225 -12.03 17.79 -3.85
C SER A 225 -12.02 18.05 -2.36
N ALA A 226 -12.25 19.32 -1.98
CA ALA A 226 -12.33 19.73 -0.58
C ALA A 226 -13.20 18.71 0.18
N PRO A 227 -12.75 18.22 1.35
CA PRO A 227 -13.45 17.17 2.07
C PRO A 227 -14.91 17.58 2.26
N ALA A 228 -15.82 16.71 1.83
CA ALA A 228 -17.26 16.96 1.91
C ALA A 228 -17.63 17.42 3.33
N GLU A 229 -18.47 18.44 3.44
CA GLU A 229 -18.95 18.93 4.73
C GLU A 229 -19.56 17.77 5.52
N LEU A 230 -18.97 17.47 6.67
CA LEU A 230 -19.47 16.45 7.57
C LEU A 230 -20.75 16.98 8.23
N ASN A 231 -21.89 16.38 7.88
CA ASN A 231 -23.18 16.60 8.54
C ASN A 231 -23.47 15.47 9.54
N PRO A 232 -22.92 15.54 10.77
CA PRO A 232 -23.19 14.53 11.79
C PRO A 232 -24.66 14.56 12.21
N GLN A 233 -25.31 13.39 12.25
CA GLN A 233 -26.67 13.25 12.79
C GLN A 233 -26.70 13.27 14.33
N ASP A 234 -25.58 12.97 14.99
CA ASP A 234 -25.46 12.96 16.45
C ASP A 234 -24.94 14.30 16.98
N ASN A 235 -25.71 14.92 17.87
CA ASN A 235 -25.39 16.20 18.52
C ASN A 235 -24.04 16.18 19.26
N LYS A 236 -23.66 15.06 19.89
CA LYS A 236 -22.37 14.95 20.60
C LYS A 236 -21.20 14.97 19.62
N VAL A 237 -21.37 14.35 18.45
CA VAL A 237 -20.36 14.39 17.38
C VAL A 237 -20.27 15.79 16.79
N ALA A 238 -21.42 16.45 16.57
CA ALA A 238 -21.47 17.84 16.11
C ALA A 238 -20.70 18.79 17.05
N GLN A 239 -20.87 18.64 18.37
CA GLN A 239 -20.15 19.44 19.37
C GLN A 239 -18.63 19.24 19.30
N VAL A 240 -18.16 18.00 19.16
CA VAL A 240 -16.72 17.73 19.04
C VAL A 240 -16.15 18.31 17.74
N LEU A 241 -16.87 18.19 16.62
CA LEU A 241 -16.45 18.81 15.35
C LEU A 241 -16.46 20.33 15.41
N GLN A 242 -17.44 20.93 16.10
CA GLN A 242 -17.45 22.37 16.33
C GLN A 242 -16.24 22.82 17.14
N ARG A 243 -15.89 22.09 18.21
CA ARG A 243 -14.68 22.34 18.99
C ARG A 243 -13.41 22.29 18.14
N VAL A 244 -13.34 21.39 17.14
CA VAL A 244 -12.21 21.37 16.20
C VAL A 244 -12.15 22.66 15.37
N ARG A 245 -13.29 23.14 14.86
CA ARG A 245 -13.36 24.39 14.09
C ARG A 245 -12.95 25.60 14.93
N ASP A 246 -13.39 25.65 16.19
CA ASP A 246 -13.16 26.79 17.07
C ASP A 246 -11.72 26.85 17.61
N GLU A 247 -11.10 25.69 17.89
CA GLU A 247 -9.81 25.63 18.57
C GLU A 247 -8.60 25.46 17.65
N GLN A 248 -8.77 24.91 16.44
CA GLN A 248 -7.66 24.50 15.58
C GLN A 248 -7.47 25.43 14.37
N PRO A 249 -6.21 25.74 13.99
CA PRO A 249 -5.91 26.43 12.74
C PRO A 249 -6.50 25.70 11.52
N ALA A 250 -7.02 26.45 10.55
CA ALA A 250 -7.71 25.92 9.38
C ALA A 250 -6.88 24.88 8.61
N GLU A 251 -5.55 25.07 8.55
CA GLU A 251 -4.59 24.22 7.85
C GLU A 251 -4.51 22.80 8.43
N ILE A 252 -4.87 22.62 9.71
CA ILE A 252 -4.77 21.31 10.40
C ILE A 252 -6.11 20.70 10.74
N GLN A 253 -7.23 21.42 10.57
CA GLN A 253 -8.57 20.95 10.94
C GLN A 253 -8.87 19.58 10.33
N HIS A 254 -8.54 19.37 9.05
CA HIS A 254 -8.78 18.08 8.37
C HIS A 254 -8.06 16.90 9.05
N VAL A 255 -6.81 17.08 9.50
CA VAL A 255 -6.06 16.04 10.23
C VAL A 255 -6.70 15.75 11.58
N VAL A 256 -7.12 16.80 12.30
CA VAL A 256 -7.73 16.66 13.62
C VAL A 256 -9.11 15.99 13.52
N VAL A 257 -9.90 16.33 12.49
CA VAL A 257 -11.19 15.68 12.19
C VAL A 257 -11.02 14.19 11.95
N GLU A 258 -10.02 13.78 11.16
CA GLU A 258 -9.70 12.35 10.98
C GLU A 258 -9.24 11.68 12.28
N GLY A 259 -8.48 12.39 13.12
CA GLY A 259 -8.15 11.96 14.48
C GLY A 259 -9.41 11.71 15.33
N VAL A 260 -10.34 12.65 15.35
CA VAL A 260 -11.64 12.54 16.05
C VAL A 260 -12.44 11.34 15.54
N ARG A 261 -12.57 11.18 14.22
CA ARG A 261 -13.25 10.03 13.60
C ARG A 261 -12.65 8.71 14.09
N ARG A 262 -11.32 8.64 14.13
CA ARG A 262 -10.57 7.47 14.60
C ARG A 262 -10.82 7.19 16.09
N MET A 263 -10.87 8.21 16.94
CA MET A 263 -11.19 8.06 18.37
C MET A 263 -12.59 7.53 18.62
N ILE A 264 -13.58 8.07 17.89
CA ILE A 264 -14.98 7.65 18.00
C ILE A 264 -15.14 6.20 17.55
N ASP A 265 -14.54 5.83 16.42
CA ASP A 265 -14.56 4.45 15.92
C ASP A 265 -13.82 3.50 16.88
N TYR A 266 -12.73 3.95 17.49
CA TYR A 266 -11.93 3.17 18.43
C TYR A 266 -12.64 2.95 19.77
N GLN A 267 -13.09 4.02 20.44
CA GLN A 267 -13.59 3.97 21.81
C GLN A 267 -14.96 4.65 21.99
N ASP A 268 -15.04 5.98 21.94
CA ASP A 268 -16.28 6.77 22.07
C ASP A 268 -16.01 8.27 21.88
N VAL A 269 -17.07 9.09 21.92
CA VAL A 269 -16.98 10.56 21.82
C VAL A 269 -16.20 11.17 22.99
N GLY A 270 -16.28 10.60 24.20
CA GLY A 270 -15.50 11.07 25.35
C GLY A 270 -14.00 10.91 25.14
N TYR A 271 -13.59 9.82 24.48
CA TYR A 271 -12.21 9.57 24.10
C TYR A 271 -11.72 10.53 23.01
N ALA A 272 -12.60 10.93 22.09
CA ALA A 272 -12.30 12.03 21.15
C ALA A 272 -12.08 13.36 21.87
N GLY A 273 -12.88 13.65 22.91
CA GLY A 273 -12.66 14.80 23.79
C GLY A 273 -11.29 14.78 24.49
N LEU A 274 -10.86 13.61 24.98
CA LEU A 274 -9.52 13.45 25.58
C LEU A 274 -8.39 13.72 24.58
N TYR A 275 -8.54 13.28 23.34
CA TYR A 275 -7.60 13.59 22.26
C TYR A 275 -7.48 15.10 22.03
N LEU A 276 -8.60 15.81 21.94
CA LEU A 276 -8.59 17.27 21.80
C LEU A 276 -7.98 17.98 23.01
N ASN A 277 -8.26 17.51 24.24
CA ASN A 277 -7.65 18.05 25.45
C ASN A 277 -6.12 17.96 25.41
N ARG A 278 -5.57 16.82 24.96
CA ARG A 278 -4.12 16.63 24.81
C ARG A 278 -3.53 17.54 23.74
N LEU A 279 -4.21 17.73 22.61
CA LEU A 279 -3.78 18.69 21.59
C LEU A 279 -3.82 20.13 22.06
N GLN A 280 -4.83 20.48 22.87
CA GLN A 280 -4.95 21.80 23.47
C GLN A 280 -3.72 22.13 24.34
N LEU A 281 -3.23 21.17 25.14
CA LEU A 281 -2.02 21.37 25.95
C LEU A 281 -0.79 21.71 25.08
N VAL A 282 -0.62 21.01 23.96
CA VAL A 282 0.48 21.28 23.03
C VAL A 282 0.32 22.64 22.39
N ARG A 283 -0.88 22.96 21.89
CA ARG A 283 -1.21 24.27 21.29
C ARG A 283 -0.96 25.44 22.24
N GLN A 284 -1.35 25.30 23.51
CA GLN A 284 -1.10 26.32 24.54
C GLN A 284 0.39 26.56 24.77
N ALA A 285 1.21 25.52 24.68
CA ALA A 285 2.65 25.63 24.93
C ALA A 285 3.45 26.19 23.73
N VAL A 286 3.04 25.87 22.49
CA VAL A 286 3.83 26.20 21.27
C VAL A 286 3.21 27.31 20.41
N GLY A 287 2.02 27.77 20.76
CA GLY A 287 1.26 28.76 20.00
C GLY A 287 0.60 28.19 18.73
N VAL A 288 -0.39 28.92 18.22
CA VAL A 288 -1.18 28.50 17.04
C VAL A 288 -0.40 28.54 15.72
N ASN A 289 0.69 29.30 15.65
CA ASN A 289 1.49 29.49 14.44
C ASN A 289 2.45 28.32 14.15
N SER A 290 2.63 27.40 15.10
CA SER A 290 3.51 26.23 14.96
C SER A 290 2.85 25.10 14.15
N ILE A 291 2.32 25.43 12.96
CA ILE A 291 1.48 24.56 12.13
C ILE A 291 2.10 23.18 11.87
N PRO A 292 3.39 23.05 11.47
CA PRO A 292 3.99 21.73 11.23
C PRO A 292 4.02 20.84 12.48
N LEU A 293 4.33 21.43 13.65
CA LEU A 293 4.40 20.69 14.91
C LEU A 293 3.00 20.26 15.37
N LEU A 294 2.01 21.15 15.29
CA LEU A 294 0.62 20.85 15.66
C LEU A 294 0.01 19.77 14.76
N ARG A 295 0.23 19.87 13.44
CA ARG A 295 -0.22 18.89 12.45
C ARG A 295 0.37 17.50 12.72
N GLU A 296 1.69 17.42 12.89
CA GLU A 296 2.35 16.12 13.13
C GLU A 296 1.97 15.55 14.51
N THR A 297 1.81 16.40 15.53
CA THR A 297 1.35 15.96 16.85
C THR A 297 -0.07 15.41 16.77
N ALA A 298 -0.97 16.11 16.09
CA ALA A 298 -2.35 15.66 15.85
C ALA A 298 -2.39 14.28 15.19
N ARG A 299 -1.59 14.10 14.14
CA ARG A 299 -1.48 12.83 13.41
C ARG A 299 -0.93 11.71 14.28
N HIS A 300 0.22 11.91 14.91
CA HIS A 300 0.90 10.86 15.68
C HIS A 300 0.21 10.53 17.00
N LEU A 301 -0.36 11.52 17.68
CA LEU A 301 -1.18 11.28 18.86
C LEU A 301 -2.43 10.47 18.51
N ALA A 302 -3.08 10.77 17.37
CA ALA A 302 -4.26 10.02 16.95
C ALA A 302 -3.92 8.55 16.68
N LEU A 303 -2.78 8.29 16.03
CA LEU A 303 -2.30 6.94 15.78
C LEU A 303 -1.96 6.21 17.09
N TRP A 304 -1.26 6.85 18.02
CA TRP A 304 -0.85 6.21 19.27
C TRP A 304 -2.05 5.93 20.19
N MET A 305 -2.99 6.87 20.33
CA MET A 305 -4.19 6.69 21.16
C MET A 305 -5.13 5.58 20.64
N THR A 306 -4.93 5.09 19.41
CA THR A 306 -5.75 4.04 18.79
C THR A 306 -4.91 2.84 18.41
N TYR A 307 -4.07 2.42 19.37
CA TYR A 307 -3.25 1.22 19.30
C TYR A 307 -4.10 -0.05 19.13
N GLU A 308 -3.50 -1.07 18.52
CA GLU A 308 -4.16 -2.36 18.26
C GLU A 308 -4.03 -3.28 19.49
N ASP A 309 -5.00 -3.20 20.40
CA ASP A 309 -5.18 -4.20 21.44
C ASP A 309 -6.01 -5.40 20.98
N THR A 310 -6.04 -6.46 21.80
CA THR A 310 -6.84 -7.66 21.58
C THR A 310 -8.32 -7.34 21.30
N ILE A 311 -8.88 -6.36 22.01
CA ILE A 311 -10.25 -5.89 21.86
C ILE A 311 -10.47 -5.28 20.47
N ARG A 312 -9.56 -4.40 20.03
CA ARG A 312 -9.60 -3.73 18.73
C ARG A 312 -9.37 -4.70 17.59
N VAL A 313 -8.42 -5.62 17.72
CA VAL A 313 -8.16 -6.66 16.73
C VAL A 313 -9.40 -7.55 16.56
N ALA A 314 -10.05 -7.94 17.66
CA ALA A 314 -11.28 -8.72 17.63
C ALA A 314 -12.45 -7.95 16.99
N ASP A 315 -12.61 -6.66 17.30
CA ASP A 315 -13.58 -5.76 16.65
C ASP A 315 -13.36 -5.73 15.14
N LEU A 316 -12.14 -5.42 14.69
CA LEU A 316 -11.79 -5.37 13.27
C LEU A 316 -12.05 -6.69 12.53
N LYS A 317 -11.80 -7.83 13.19
CA LYS A 317 -12.03 -9.16 12.60
C LYS A 317 -13.51 -9.57 12.51
N THR A 318 -14.39 -8.93 13.28
CA THR A 318 -15.83 -9.25 13.35
C THR A 318 -16.72 -8.24 12.60
N ARG A 319 -16.16 -7.16 12.03
CA ARG A 319 -16.93 -6.16 11.26
C ARG A 319 -17.53 -6.73 9.97
N GLY A 320 -18.81 -6.41 9.70
CA GLY A 320 -19.49 -6.79 8.46
C GLY A 320 -18.78 -6.32 7.19
N THR A 321 -18.31 -5.07 7.18
CA THR A 321 -17.54 -4.49 6.06
C THR A 321 -16.26 -5.27 5.74
N ARG A 322 -15.67 -5.96 6.74
CA ARG A 322 -14.53 -6.86 6.50
C ARG A 322 -14.96 -8.10 5.74
N PHE A 323 -16.08 -8.73 6.11
CA PHE A 323 -16.59 -9.91 5.40
C PHE A 323 -16.92 -9.59 3.94
N GLU A 324 -17.57 -8.45 3.71
CA GLU A 324 -17.87 -7.93 2.36
C GLU A 324 -16.59 -7.72 1.56
N ARG A 325 -15.60 -7.03 2.13
CA ARG A 325 -14.31 -6.80 1.47
C ARG A 325 -13.59 -8.11 1.13
N VAL A 326 -13.46 -9.03 2.08
CA VAL A 326 -12.78 -10.32 1.84
C VAL A 326 -13.52 -11.13 0.79
N ARG A 327 -14.85 -11.14 0.79
CA ARG A 327 -15.67 -11.79 -0.24
C ARG A 327 -15.42 -11.17 -1.63
N GLY A 328 -15.33 -9.84 -1.71
CA GLY A 328 -14.98 -9.13 -2.93
C GLY A 328 -13.57 -9.45 -3.44
N GLU A 329 -12.57 -9.46 -2.54
CA GLU A 329 -11.18 -9.79 -2.87
C GLU A 329 -11.02 -11.19 -3.45
N VAL A 330 -11.78 -12.18 -2.95
CA VAL A 330 -11.76 -13.56 -3.47
C VAL A 330 -12.76 -13.82 -4.59
N ARG A 331 -13.55 -12.80 -4.99
CA ARG A 331 -14.61 -12.89 -6.01
C ARG A 331 -15.56 -14.07 -5.82
N ALA A 332 -15.90 -14.39 -4.56
CA ALA A 332 -16.81 -15.48 -4.26
C ALA A 332 -18.23 -15.11 -4.72
N SER A 333 -18.87 -15.99 -5.48
CA SER A 333 -20.28 -15.86 -5.88
C SER A 333 -21.22 -16.02 -4.68
N ASP A 334 -22.46 -15.54 -4.81
CA ASP A 334 -23.43 -15.54 -3.70
C ASP A 334 -23.75 -16.93 -3.14
N LYS A 335 -23.62 -17.97 -3.98
CA LYS A 335 -23.86 -19.37 -3.60
C LYS A 335 -22.60 -20.08 -3.09
N GLN A 336 -21.43 -19.47 -3.18
CA GLN A 336 -20.18 -20.06 -2.69
C GLN A 336 -20.00 -19.79 -1.19
N LEU A 337 -19.74 -20.86 -0.44
CA LEU A 337 -19.40 -20.76 0.97
C LEU A 337 -17.95 -20.30 1.12
N LEU A 338 -17.75 -19.24 1.90
CA LEU A 338 -16.44 -18.69 2.21
C LEU A 338 -16.10 -18.94 3.68
N ALA A 339 -15.01 -19.68 3.90
CA ALA A 339 -14.44 -19.87 5.24
C ALA A 339 -13.27 -18.90 5.46
N ILE A 340 -13.35 -18.08 6.51
CA ILE A 340 -12.27 -17.14 6.87
C ILE A 340 -11.57 -17.67 8.11
N ASN A 341 -10.29 -18.00 7.97
CA ASN A 341 -9.46 -18.56 9.03
C ASN A 341 -8.42 -17.53 9.50
N GLU A 342 -8.48 -17.19 10.79
CA GLU A 342 -7.53 -16.28 11.44
C GLU A 342 -6.42 -17.09 12.11
N PHE A 343 -5.18 -16.83 11.73
CA PHE A 343 -4.02 -17.34 12.44
C PHE A 343 -3.69 -16.37 13.57
N MET A 344 -3.74 -16.86 14.80
CA MET A 344 -3.49 -16.08 16.01
C MET A 344 -2.42 -16.75 16.85
N HIS A 345 -1.48 -15.98 17.39
CA HIS A 345 -0.47 -16.46 18.33
C HIS A 345 -0.58 -15.66 19.63
N PRO A 346 -1.65 -15.91 20.43
CA PRO A 346 -1.95 -15.10 21.59
C PRO A 346 -0.83 -15.25 22.61
N ARG A 347 -0.24 -14.13 23.03
CA ARG A 347 0.80 -14.10 24.05
C ARG A 347 0.21 -13.99 25.46
N VAL A 348 0.95 -14.46 26.46
CA VAL A 348 0.55 -14.28 27.87
C VAL A 348 0.45 -12.81 28.20
N GLU A 349 1.37 -12.01 27.67
CA GLU A 349 1.39 -10.56 27.85
C GLU A 349 0.13 -9.92 27.29
N GLU A 350 -0.32 -10.33 26.09
CA GLU A 350 -1.56 -9.81 25.48
C GLU A 350 -2.80 -10.16 26.31
N ILE A 351 -2.84 -11.36 26.91
CA ILE A 351 -3.90 -11.75 27.84
C ILE A 351 -3.87 -10.85 29.08
N CYS A 352 -2.71 -10.69 29.71
CA CYS A 352 -2.57 -9.85 30.90
C CYS A 352 -2.91 -8.39 30.61
N GLU A 353 -2.52 -7.90 29.44
CA GLU A 353 -2.78 -6.55 28.95
C GLU A 353 -4.28 -6.28 28.73
N THR A 354 -5.07 -7.32 28.44
CA THR A 354 -6.54 -7.24 28.28
C THR A 354 -7.29 -7.21 29.60
N LEU A 355 -6.66 -7.66 30.70
CA LEU A 355 -7.29 -7.68 32.03
C LEU A 355 -7.29 -6.30 32.69
N PRO A 356 -8.19 -6.05 33.67
CA PRO A 356 -8.12 -4.86 34.52
C PRO A 356 -6.72 -4.67 35.12
N ALA A 357 -6.24 -3.43 35.22
CA ALA A 357 -4.83 -3.12 35.48
C ALA A 357 -4.23 -3.85 36.69
N GLY A 358 -4.96 -3.97 37.81
CA GLY A 358 -4.49 -4.70 38.99
C GLY A 358 -4.30 -6.20 38.73
N LEU A 359 -5.30 -6.84 38.11
CA LEU A 359 -5.27 -8.26 37.77
C LEU A 359 -4.22 -8.57 36.70
N GLY A 360 -4.09 -7.70 35.69
CA GLY A 360 -3.06 -7.83 34.66
C GLY A 360 -1.65 -7.78 35.26
N ARG A 361 -1.36 -6.82 36.15
CA ARG A 361 -0.04 -6.72 36.82
C ARG A 361 0.23 -7.92 37.71
N TRP A 362 -0.78 -8.43 38.39
CA TRP A 362 -0.66 -9.64 39.19
C TRP A 362 -0.32 -10.84 38.29
N LEU A 363 -1.07 -11.05 37.20
CA LEU A 363 -0.90 -12.18 36.29
C LEU A 363 0.44 -12.15 35.55
N MET A 364 0.97 -10.96 35.23
CA MET A 364 2.29 -10.78 34.60
C MET A 364 3.46 -11.29 35.46
N LYS A 365 3.31 -11.35 36.79
CA LYS A 365 4.39 -11.84 37.67
C LYS A 365 4.51 -13.36 37.56
N PRO A 366 5.72 -13.94 37.67
CA PRO A 366 5.86 -15.39 37.60
C PRO A 366 5.28 -16.08 38.84
N HIS A 367 4.18 -16.82 38.67
CA HIS A 367 3.58 -17.69 39.69
C HIS A 367 2.86 -18.88 39.02
N PHE A 368 2.19 -19.75 39.79
CA PHE A 368 1.54 -20.96 39.26
C PHE A 368 0.51 -20.65 38.16
N VAL A 369 -0.37 -19.67 38.36
CA VAL A 369 -1.41 -19.28 37.37
C VAL A 369 -0.78 -18.74 36.09
N HIS A 370 0.23 -17.87 36.17
CA HIS A 370 1.01 -17.45 35.00
C HIS A 370 1.59 -18.64 34.22
N ARG A 371 2.18 -19.63 34.91
CA ARG A 371 2.70 -20.86 34.25
C ARG A 371 1.61 -21.67 33.57
N LEU A 372 0.43 -21.76 34.18
CA LEU A 372 -0.73 -22.44 33.60
C LEU A 372 -1.21 -21.75 32.33
N VAL A 373 -1.43 -20.43 32.38
CA VAL A 373 -1.84 -19.62 31.21
C VAL A 373 -0.81 -19.71 30.09
N ARG A 374 0.48 -19.64 30.43
CA ARG A 374 1.59 -19.77 29.47
C ARG A 374 1.55 -21.08 28.69
N ARG A 375 1.16 -22.18 29.32
CA ARG A 375 1.02 -23.48 28.65
C ARG A 375 -0.05 -23.47 27.56
N PHE A 376 -1.07 -22.63 27.69
CA PHE A 376 -2.14 -22.51 26.69
C PHE A 376 -1.78 -21.56 25.54
N THR A 377 -0.73 -20.74 25.68
CA THR A 377 -0.30 -19.75 24.68
C THR A 377 0.96 -20.16 23.90
N THR A 378 1.46 -21.39 24.09
CA THR A 378 2.69 -21.85 23.42
C THR A 378 2.52 -22.18 21.94
N ALA A 379 1.29 -22.44 21.48
CA ALA A 379 0.99 -22.81 20.10
C ALA A 379 0.12 -21.75 19.42
N GLY A 380 0.37 -21.54 18.13
CA GLY A 380 -0.55 -20.80 17.27
C GLY A 380 -1.92 -21.48 17.21
N ARG A 381 -2.97 -20.69 17.10
CA ARG A 381 -4.36 -21.13 17.01
C ARG A 381 -4.97 -20.61 15.72
N VAL A 382 -5.81 -21.45 15.12
CA VAL A 382 -6.62 -21.06 13.96
C VAL A 382 -8.06 -20.86 14.43
N VAL A 383 -8.60 -19.68 14.17
CA VAL A 383 -9.98 -19.32 14.53
C VAL A 383 -10.75 -19.06 13.25
N THR A 384 -11.76 -19.88 12.97
CA THR A 384 -12.63 -19.66 11.81
C THR A 384 -13.68 -18.60 12.14
N THR A 385 -13.46 -17.36 11.69
CA THR A 385 -14.33 -16.20 11.98
C THR A 385 -15.66 -16.23 11.25
N SER A 386 -15.76 -17.01 10.17
CA SER A 386 -17.02 -17.31 9.50
C SER A 386 -17.87 -18.37 10.22
N SER A 387 -17.34 -19.04 11.25
CA SER A 387 -18.12 -19.96 12.09
C SER A 387 -18.79 -19.22 13.23
N LEU A 388 -19.98 -19.68 13.67
CA LEU A 388 -20.71 -19.08 14.79
C LEU A 388 -19.85 -19.03 16.07
N ARG A 389 -19.17 -20.13 16.41
CA ARG A 389 -18.32 -20.21 17.61
C ARG A 389 -17.13 -19.24 17.55
N GLY A 390 -16.42 -19.21 16.42
CA GLY A 390 -15.27 -18.30 16.25
C GLY A 390 -15.70 -16.84 16.24
N TYR A 391 -16.81 -16.53 15.57
CA TYR A 391 -17.40 -15.19 15.56
C TYR A 391 -17.81 -14.75 16.96
N LEU A 392 -18.61 -15.54 17.68
CA LEU A 392 -19.07 -15.20 19.03
C LEU A 392 -17.91 -15.02 20.01
N MET A 393 -16.86 -15.82 19.90
CA MET A 393 -15.65 -15.67 20.71
C MET A 393 -14.99 -14.30 20.50
N LEU A 394 -14.69 -13.93 19.24
CA LEU A 394 -14.08 -12.62 18.96
C LEU A 394 -15.05 -11.47 19.23
N TRP A 395 -16.33 -11.64 18.94
CA TRP A 395 -17.35 -10.64 19.23
C TRP A 395 -17.44 -10.35 20.73
N THR A 396 -17.35 -11.38 21.58
CA THR A 396 -17.33 -11.20 23.05
C THR A 396 -16.11 -10.40 23.48
N VAL A 397 -14.92 -10.71 22.92
CA VAL A 397 -13.70 -9.93 23.19
C VAL A 397 -13.84 -8.49 22.71
N ALA A 398 -14.44 -8.25 21.55
CA ALA A 398 -14.70 -6.91 21.02
C ALA A 398 -15.63 -6.09 21.94
N ARG A 399 -16.60 -6.74 22.61
CA ARG A 399 -17.52 -6.09 23.56
C ARG A 399 -16.83 -5.61 24.85
N LEU A 400 -15.63 -6.10 25.15
CA LEU A 400 -14.81 -5.58 26.24
C LEU A 400 -14.31 -4.14 25.98
N ARG A 401 -14.62 -3.54 24.82
CA ARG A 401 -14.42 -2.11 24.52
C ARG A 401 -14.88 -1.17 25.64
N ALA A 402 -15.98 -1.49 26.33
CA ALA A 402 -16.48 -0.68 27.45
C ALA A 402 -15.50 -0.64 28.63
N VAL A 403 -14.78 -1.73 28.89
CA VAL A 403 -13.80 -1.83 29.99
C VAL A 403 -12.37 -1.52 29.56
N ARG A 404 -12.13 -1.22 28.27
CA ARG A 404 -10.79 -0.95 27.72
C ARG A 404 -10.00 0.04 28.57
N ARG A 405 -10.65 1.12 29.02
CA ARG A 405 -10.01 2.18 29.82
C ARG A 405 -9.56 1.74 31.22
N CYS A 406 -9.99 0.57 31.67
CA CYS A 406 -9.59 -0.03 32.94
C CYS A 406 -8.49 -1.09 32.77
N THR A 407 -8.12 -1.43 31.52
CA THR A 407 -7.17 -2.50 31.22
C THR A 407 -5.73 -2.11 31.54
N LEU A 408 -4.87 -3.11 31.77
CA LEU A 408 -3.45 -2.89 31.94
C LEU A 408 -2.84 -2.23 30.69
N ARG A 409 -3.23 -2.67 29.48
CA ARG A 409 -2.73 -2.07 28.25
C ARG A 409 -2.98 -0.57 28.20
N TYR A 410 -4.21 -0.16 28.51
CA TYR A 410 -4.58 1.24 28.50
C TYR A 410 -3.75 2.08 29.49
N ALA A 411 -3.51 1.55 30.69
CA ALA A 411 -2.69 2.24 31.68
C ALA A 411 -1.24 2.44 31.18
N LEU A 412 -0.63 1.39 30.61
CA LEU A 412 0.73 1.44 30.08
C LEU A 412 0.85 2.38 28.88
N GLU A 413 -0.10 2.33 27.94
CA GLU A 413 -0.08 3.22 26.77
C GLU A 413 -0.36 4.67 27.16
N THR A 414 -1.26 4.91 28.11
CA THR A 414 -1.50 6.27 28.62
C THR A 414 -0.24 6.85 29.24
N GLU A 415 0.45 6.09 30.10
CA GLU A 415 1.73 6.53 30.68
C GLU A 415 2.78 6.89 29.61
N ARG A 416 2.89 6.06 28.57
CA ARG A 416 3.82 6.32 27.44
C ARG A 416 3.44 7.56 26.65
N ILE A 417 2.15 7.74 26.35
CA ILE A 417 1.63 8.90 25.62
C ILE A 417 1.87 10.18 26.41
N GLU A 418 1.57 10.19 27.71
CA GLU A 418 1.78 11.37 28.55
C GLU A 418 3.28 11.71 28.67
N ASN A 419 4.15 10.71 28.83
CA ASN A 419 5.60 10.93 28.86
C ASN A 419 6.12 11.46 27.51
N TRP A 420 5.63 10.92 26.39
CA TRP A 420 5.97 11.42 25.06
C TRP A 420 5.53 12.87 24.86
N LEU A 421 4.29 13.22 25.22
CA LEU A 421 3.80 14.60 25.15
C LEU A 421 4.64 15.54 26.03
N ALA A 422 5.01 15.11 27.24
CA ALA A 422 5.90 15.89 28.11
C ALA A 422 7.27 16.14 27.45
N GLN A 423 7.83 15.15 26.75
CA GLN A 423 9.09 15.28 26.02
C GLN A 423 8.96 16.20 24.79
N VAL A 424 7.84 16.14 24.07
CA VAL A 424 7.54 17.08 22.97
C VAL A 424 7.49 18.52 23.49
N LEU A 425 6.79 18.74 24.61
CA LEU A 425 6.69 20.05 25.25
C LEU A 425 8.05 20.57 25.73
N ALA A 426 8.86 19.71 26.34
CA ALA A 426 10.21 20.06 26.78
C ALA A 426 11.11 20.42 25.60
N ALA A 427 11.08 19.63 24.52
CA ALA A 427 11.83 19.91 23.30
C ALA A 427 11.36 21.21 22.61
N ALA A 428 10.06 21.49 22.61
CA ALA A 428 9.51 22.69 21.97
C ALA A 428 9.96 23.99 22.63
N ARG A 429 10.20 23.97 23.95
CA ARG A 429 10.78 25.10 24.70
C ARG A 429 12.23 25.38 24.31
N LEU A 430 12.96 24.37 23.84
CA LEU A 430 14.35 24.50 23.41
C LEU A 430 14.45 24.86 21.94
N ASN A 431 13.79 24.07 21.08
CA ASN A 431 13.79 24.25 19.63
C ASN A 431 12.55 23.56 19.02
N PRO A 432 11.62 24.30 18.38
CA PRO A 432 10.45 23.73 17.71
C PRO A 432 10.80 22.67 16.65
N ALA A 433 11.93 22.79 15.95
CA ALA A 433 12.39 21.79 14.99
C ALA A 433 12.82 20.49 15.68
N LEU A 434 13.41 20.56 16.88
CA LEU A 434 13.72 19.38 17.68
C LEU A 434 12.43 18.69 18.16
N ALA A 435 11.44 19.46 18.60
CA ALA A 435 10.15 18.93 19.01
C ALA A 435 9.44 18.18 17.87
N LEU A 436 9.53 18.70 16.64
CA LEU A 436 8.98 18.03 15.46
C LEU A 436 9.64 16.66 15.24
N GLU A 437 10.95 16.56 15.42
CA GLU A 437 11.68 15.30 15.31
C GLU A 437 11.31 14.33 16.45
N VAL A 438 11.10 14.82 17.68
CA VAL A 438 10.58 14.02 18.81
C VAL A 438 9.17 13.50 18.52
N VAL A 439 8.29 14.31 17.93
CA VAL A 439 6.95 13.86 17.51
C VAL A 439 7.06 12.73 16.50
N GLN A 440 7.96 12.85 15.52
CA GLN A 440 8.15 11.86 14.47
C GLN A 440 8.81 10.56 14.98
N CYS A 441 9.45 10.56 16.15
CA CYS A 441 9.96 9.33 16.79
C CYS A 441 8.84 8.32 17.12
N GLN A 442 7.59 8.77 17.25
CA GLN A 442 6.42 7.90 17.42
C GLN A 442 6.29 6.87 16.28
N ARG A 443 6.84 7.14 15.09
CA ARG A 443 6.86 6.21 13.95
C ARG A 443 7.52 4.86 14.26
N LEU A 444 8.37 4.79 15.29
CA LEU A 444 9.02 3.56 15.74
C LEU A 444 8.07 2.64 16.52
N VAL A 445 7.01 3.19 17.12
CA VAL A 445 6.05 2.44 17.93
C VAL A 445 4.90 1.98 17.03
N LYS A 446 5.06 0.78 16.44
CA LYS A 446 4.09 0.17 15.52
C LYS A 446 4.04 -1.35 15.65
N GLY A 447 3.00 -1.93 15.05
CA GLY A 447 2.81 -3.37 14.98
C GLY A 447 2.31 -3.95 16.30
N TYR A 448 2.34 -5.29 16.36
CA TYR A 448 1.91 -6.09 17.51
C TYR A 448 3.02 -7.07 17.92
N SER A 449 2.87 -7.69 19.10
CA SER A 449 3.80 -8.69 19.65
C SER A 449 5.29 -8.26 19.55
N ASP A 450 6.16 -9.06 18.94
CA ASP A 450 7.61 -8.81 18.94
C ASP A 450 8.01 -7.57 18.13
N THR A 451 7.30 -7.27 17.04
CA THR A 451 7.54 -6.04 16.25
C THR A 451 7.31 -4.80 17.12
N HIS A 452 6.23 -4.81 17.91
CA HIS A 452 5.96 -3.73 18.86
C HIS A 452 7.02 -3.63 19.96
N VAL A 453 7.47 -4.76 20.53
CA VAL A 453 8.51 -4.78 21.57
C VAL A 453 9.84 -4.22 21.04
N ARG A 454 10.26 -4.63 19.84
CA ARG A 454 11.48 -4.13 19.19
C ARG A 454 11.39 -2.63 18.90
N GLY A 455 10.27 -2.20 18.29
CA GLY A 455 10.02 -0.79 17.99
C GLY A 455 10.01 0.11 19.23
N LEU A 456 9.36 -0.36 20.31
CA LEU A 456 9.32 0.35 21.59
C LEU A 456 10.71 0.43 22.24
N THR A 457 11.53 -0.62 22.15
CA THR A 457 12.90 -0.62 22.69
C THR A 457 13.77 0.40 21.97
N ASN A 458 13.71 0.45 20.64
CA ASN A 458 14.42 1.45 19.82
C ASN A 458 13.94 2.87 20.14
N TYR A 459 12.62 3.07 20.27
CA TYR A 459 12.03 4.33 20.70
C TYR A 459 12.56 4.78 22.08
N GLN A 460 12.54 3.90 23.08
CA GLN A 460 13.03 4.21 24.43
C GLN A 460 14.51 4.57 24.44
N THR A 461 15.33 3.84 23.67
CA THR A 461 16.76 4.11 23.52
C THR A 461 16.97 5.50 22.92
N LEU A 462 16.23 5.83 21.85
CA LEU A 462 16.29 7.12 21.18
C LEU A 462 15.86 8.26 22.09
N MET A 463 14.73 8.12 22.78
CA MET A 463 14.24 9.14 23.71
C MET A 463 15.16 9.34 24.92
N SER A 464 15.81 8.28 25.38
CA SER A 464 16.84 8.39 26.43
C SER A 464 18.02 9.24 25.94
N ALA A 465 18.45 9.07 24.69
CA ALA A 465 19.48 9.92 24.09
C ALA A 465 19.04 11.38 23.95
N VAL A 466 17.77 11.64 23.59
CA VAL A 466 17.18 12.99 23.55
C VAL A 466 17.25 13.65 24.93
N VAL A 467 16.84 12.94 25.99
CA VAL A 467 16.87 13.47 27.37
C VAL A 467 18.30 13.74 27.82
N ARG A 468 19.26 12.85 27.54
CA ARG A 468 20.67 13.04 27.91
C ARG A 468 21.32 14.22 27.19
N ALA A 469 21.05 14.37 25.90
CA ALA A 469 21.66 15.43 25.08
C ALA A 469 21.01 16.80 25.32
N GLY A 470 19.70 16.83 25.60
CA GLY A 470 18.94 18.05 25.85
C GLY A 470 19.12 19.08 24.73
N ALA A 471 19.43 20.32 25.12
CA ALA A 471 19.61 21.45 24.19
C ALA A 471 20.79 21.28 23.21
N ARG A 472 21.72 20.35 23.46
CA ARG A 472 22.88 20.10 22.59
C ARG A 472 22.52 19.24 21.37
N LEU A 473 21.34 18.61 21.37
CA LEU A 473 20.93 17.74 20.27
C LEU A 473 20.46 18.54 19.07
N ALA A 474 21.18 18.43 17.96
CA ALA A 474 20.72 19.00 16.70
C ALA A 474 19.51 18.21 16.15
N PRO A 475 18.46 18.87 15.61
CA PRO A 475 17.32 18.19 15.00
C PRO A 475 17.73 17.21 13.88
N ALA A 476 18.74 17.56 13.09
CA ALA A 476 19.27 16.69 12.03
C ALA A 476 19.87 15.39 12.58
N THR A 477 20.54 15.44 13.73
CA THR A 477 21.05 14.25 14.43
C THR A 477 19.92 13.35 14.88
N LEU A 478 18.85 13.91 15.47
CA LEU A 478 17.69 13.11 15.87
C LEU A 478 16.99 12.46 14.67
N ARG A 479 16.91 13.17 13.54
CA ARG A 479 16.41 12.63 12.28
C ARG A 479 17.24 11.43 11.82
N GLU A 480 18.57 11.56 11.79
CA GLU A 480 19.47 10.47 11.38
C GLU A 480 19.32 9.25 12.28
N LEU A 481 19.28 9.45 13.60
CA LEU A 481 19.08 8.37 14.57
C LEU A 481 17.74 7.66 14.37
N ARG A 482 16.66 8.41 14.10
CA ARG A 482 15.33 7.86 13.82
C ARG A 482 15.32 7.04 12.53
N GLU A 483 15.88 7.56 11.44
CA GLU A 483 15.93 6.82 10.17
C GLU A 483 16.82 5.57 10.30
N ALA A 484 17.92 5.63 11.06
CA ALA A 484 18.73 4.46 11.38
C ALA A 484 17.93 3.39 12.16
N ALA A 485 17.07 3.80 13.10
CA ALA A 485 16.20 2.90 13.86
C ALA A 485 15.05 2.31 13.01
N LEU A 486 14.55 3.05 12.02
CA LEU A 486 13.54 2.55 11.07
C LEU A 486 14.15 1.61 10.02
N ALA A 487 15.44 1.73 9.75
CA ALA A 487 16.16 0.93 8.76
C ALA A 487 16.68 -0.42 9.27
N ASP A 488 16.49 -0.73 10.57
CA ASP A 488 16.95 -1.98 11.20
C ASP A 488 16.11 -2.36 12.43
N GLU A 489 15.36 -3.45 12.31
CA GLU A 489 14.55 -4.00 13.41
C GLU A 489 15.36 -4.42 14.63
N HIS A 490 16.63 -4.83 14.45
CA HIS A 490 17.48 -5.31 15.53
C HIS A 490 18.22 -4.17 16.27
N GLY A 491 18.12 -2.94 15.78
CA GLY A 491 18.67 -1.75 16.42
C GLY A 491 20.20 -1.62 16.35
N LYS A 492 20.89 -2.42 15.53
CA LYS A 492 22.35 -2.31 15.30
C LYS A 492 22.70 -0.98 14.65
N LYS A 493 22.00 -0.59 13.58
CA LYS A 493 22.22 0.72 12.92
C LYS A 493 21.99 1.90 13.86
N LEU A 494 20.98 1.81 14.73
CA LEU A 494 20.74 2.82 15.77
C LEU A 494 21.92 2.90 16.74
N LYS A 495 22.42 1.77 17.25
CA LYS A 495 23.58 1.75 18.15
C LYS A 495 24.83 2.35 17.50
N GLU A 496 25.11 1.99 16.24
CA GLU A 496 26.22 2.56 15.48
C GLU A 496 26.08 4.09 15.32
N ALA A 497 24.88 4.57 15.01
CA ALA A 497 24.60 6.00 14.89
C ALA A 497 24.72 6.73 16.25
N LEU A 498 24.27 6.13 17.34
CA LEU A 498 24.45 6.68 18.69
C LEU A 498 25.93 6.80 19.07
N VAL A 499 26.75 5.81 18.76
CA VAL A 499 28.20 5.88 18.99
C VAL A 499 28.84 6.98 18.15
N ARG A 500 28.49 7.09 16.86
CA ARG A 500 29.02 8.15 15.97
C ARG A 500 28.75 9.56 16.49
N HIS A 501 27.61 9.78 17.13
CA HIS A 501 27.23 11.08 17.70
C HIS A 501 27.61 11.25 19.18
N ALA A 502 28.35 10.30 19.77
CA ALA A 502 28.70 10.28 21.20
C ALA A 502 27.48 10.33 22.15
N LEU A 503 26.41 9.63 21.75
CA LEU A 503 25.11 9.57 22.44
C LEU A 503 24.75 8.16 22.96
N ALA A 504 25.67 7.19 22.85
CA ALA A 504 25.47 5.81 23.30
C ALA A 504 25.12 5.70 24.78
#